data_AF-A0A9X4BUZ5-F1
#
_entry.id   AF-A0A9X4BUZ5-F1
#
_cell.length_a   1.000
_cell.length_b   1.000
_cell.length_c   1.000
_cell.angle_alpha   90.00
_cell.angle_beta   90.00
_cell.angle_gamma   90.00
#
_symmetry.space_group_name_H-M   'P 1'
#
loop_
_entity.id
_entity.type
_entity.pdbx_description
1 polymer ?
#
loop_
_entity_poly.entity_id
_entity_poly.type
_entity_poly.pdbx_seq_one_letter_code
_entity_poly.pdbx_strand_id
1 'polypeptide(L)'
;MDNAFIDSVEGGQQLDAYVPTNNGVVIDQSGVTVATGVDLGGQTTESLAALGVDQALVTTLTPYLHLTGQDALNAVQNNPLHITEAQADALDNAVRSNILNTVVNSYNNSSDYADFYQLPGGVQTAIASVAYQYGPGLATATPNFWTQVTTGHWQDAVTNLNDFGDAYDTRRDREAALIQQDITNGSVPGGG
;
A
#
# COMPACT_ATOMS: atom_id res chain seq x y z
N MET A 1 15.49 -1.33 1.92
CA MET A 1 14.32 -1.03 1.08
C MET A 1 14.68 0.05 0.05
N ASP A 2 14.20 -0.09 -1.18
CA ASP A 2 14.41 0.86 -2.28
C ASP A 2 13.17 1.77 -2.44
N ASN A 3 13.26 3.00 -1.93
CA ASN A 3 12.16 3.96 -2.02
C ASN A 3 11.93 4.46 -3.45
N ALA A 4 12.97 4.51 -4.29
CA ALA A 4 12.83 4.93 -5.69
C ALA A 4 12.02 3.90 -6.49
N PHE A 5 12.17 2.61 -6.16
CA PHE A 5 11.29 1.57 -6.70
C PHE A 5 9.83 1.84 -6.32
N ILE A 6 9.56 2.01 -5.02
CA ILE A 6 8.20 2.25 -4.50
C ILE A 6 7.57 3.44 -5.22
N ASP A 7 8.24 4.58 -5.26
CA ASP A 7 7.73 5.79 -5.91
C ASP A 7 7.46 5.56 -7.41
N SER A 8 8.26 4.72 -8.09
CA SER A 8 8.08 4.41 -9.51
C SER A 8 6.96 3.43 -9.85
N VAL A 9 6.41 2.73 -8.85
CA VAL A 9 5.18 1.91 -8.98
C VAL A 9 3.96 2.60 -8.36
N GLU A 10 4.21 3.75 -7.72
CA GLU A 10 3.28 4.80 -7.29
C GLU A 10 2.33 5.25 -8.42
N GLY A 11 1.01 5.32 -8.21
CA GLY A 11 0.06 5.87 -9.20
C GLY A 11 0.16 7.39 -9.44
N GLY A 12 1.16 8.05 -8.85
CA GLY A 12 1.35 9.50 -8.81
C GLY A 12 0.47 10.18 -7.76
N GLN A 13 1.00 11.26 -7.17
CA GLN A 13 0.29 12.03 -6.16
C GLN A 13 -0.76 12.96 -6.79
N GLN A 14 -2.00 12.89 -6.29
CA GLN A 14 -3.12 13.72 -6.73
C GLN A 14 -3.50 14.73 -5.64
N LEU A 15 -3.39 16.02 -5.96
CA LEU A 15 -3.71 17.10 -5.01
C LEU A 15 -5.20 17.42 -4.97
N ASP A 16 -5.88 17.24 -6.09
CA ASP A 16 -7.33 17.30 -6.19
C ASP A 16 -7.91 15.93 -5.87
N ALA A 17 -8.84 15.87 -4.91
CA ALA A 17 -9.48 14.61 -4.57
C ALA A 17 -10.39 14.14 -5.69
N TYR A 18 -10.45 12.83 -5.87
CA TYR A 18 -11.27 12.17 -6.89
C TYR A 18 -11.94 10.93 -6.30
N VAL A 19 -12.83 10.31 -7.07
CA VAL A 19 -13.37 8.98 -6.74
C VAL A 19 -12.99 8.05 -7.90
N PRO A 20 -12.34 6.90 -7.64
CA PRO A 20 -12.06 5.91 -8.67
C PRO A 20 -13.34 5.51 -9.43
N THR A 21 -13.32 5.68 -10.76
CA THR A 21 -14.45 5.34 -11.63
C THR A 21 -13.99 4.54 -12.84
N ASN A 22 -14.85 3.66 -13.34
CA ASN A 22 -14.71 2.98 -14.62
C ASN A 22 -15.88 3.41 -15.53
N ASN A 23 -15.57 4.11 -16.62
CA ASN A 23 -16.56 4.69 -17.54
C ASN A 23 -17.62 5.56 -16.84
N GLY A 24 -17.21 6.33 -15.83
CA GLY A 24 -18.09 7.22 -15.06
C GLY A 24 -18.93 6.52 -13.99
N VAL A 25 -18.78 5.20 -13.81
CA VAL A 25 -19.39 4.44 -12.72
C VAL A 25 -18.36 4.25 -11.61
N VAL A 26 -18.71 4.54 -10.36
CA VAL A 26 -17.81 4.34 -9.22
C VAL A 26 -17.41 2.87 -9.13
N ILE A 27 -16.12 2.61 -8.94
CA ILE A 27 -15.60 1.25 -8.76
C ILE A 27 -15.99 0.80 -7.35
N ASP A 28 -16.73 -0.31 -7.25
CA ASP A 28 -17.15 -0.95 -6.00
C ASP A 28 -17.73 0.02 -4.93
N GLN A 29 -17.05 0.10 -3.78
CA GLN A 29 -17.37 0.97 -2.65
C GLN A 29 -16.23 1.98 -2.42
N SER A 30 -15.51 2.39 -3.48
CA SER A 30 -14.42 3.35 -3.36
C SER A 30 -14.89 4.64 -2.72
N GLY A 31 -14.08 5.18 -1.80
CA GLY A 31 -14.31 6.47 -1.20
C GLY A 31 -13.63 7.61 -1.94
N VAL A 32 -13.68 8.80 -1.33
CA VAL A 32 -12.92 9.96 -1.79
C VAL A 32 -11.44 9.65 -1.63
N THR A 33 -10.68 9.78 -2.71
CA THR A 33 -9.26 9.43 -2.80
C THR A 33 -8.43 10.69 -3.08
N VAL A 34 -7.29 10.83 -2.40
CA VAL A 34 -6.36 11.96 -2.56
C VAL A 34 -4.92 11.51 -2.32
N ALA A 35 -3.94 12.40 -2.54
CA ALA A 35 -2.51 12.12 -2.43
C ALA A 35 -2.13 10.91 -3.30
N THR A 36 -1.30 9.99 -2.81
CA THR A 36 -0.92 8.81 -3.59
C THR A 36 -1.88 7.63 -3.34
N GLY A 37 -3.17 7.87 -3.61
CA GLY A 37 -4.21 6.83 -3.53
C GLY A 37 -4.78 6.58 -2.14
N VAL A 38 -4.71 7.56 -1.23
CA VAL A 38 -5.28 7.45 0.11
C VAL A 38 -6.80 7.55 0.04
N ASP A 39 -7.48 6.43 0.25
CA ASP A 39 -8.95 6.35 0.33
C ASP A 39 -9.45 6.80 1.71
N LEU A 40 -10.24 7.87 1.73
CA LEU A 40 -10.83 8.49 2.93
C LEU A 40 -12.09 7.77 3.42
N GLY A 41 -12.72 6.91 2.59
CA GLY A 41 -13.93 6.17 2.95
C GLY A 41 -13.72 5.18 4.09
N GLY A 42 -12.49 4.67 4.25
CA GLY A 42 -12.10 3.81 5.38
C GLY A 42 -11.49 4.55 6.58
N GLN A 43 -11.29 5.87 6.49
CA GLN A 43 -10.58 6.65 7.51
C GLN A 43 -11.53 7.33 8.49
N THR A 44 -11.03 7.60 9.69
CA THR A 44 -11.72 8.36 10.73
C THR A 44 -10.84 9.54 11.17
N THR A 45 -11.43 10.52 11.84
CA THR A 45 -10.66 11.61 12.46
C THR A 45 -9.63 11.08 13.44
N GLU A 46 -9.99 10.06 14.21
CA GLU A 46 -9.13 9.40 15.19
C GLU A 46 -8.01 8.61 14.51
N SER A 47 -8.30 7.90 13.41
CA SER A 47 -7.26 7.16 12.68
C SER A 47 -6.22 8.11 12.11
N LEU A 48 -6.65 9.19 11.44
CA LEU A 48 -5.72 10.19 10.88
C LEU A 48 -4.91 10.90 11.97
N ALA A 49 -5.55 11.28 13.08
CA ALA A 49 -4.84 11.89 14.21
C ALA A 49 -3.83 10.93 14.85
N ALA A 50 -4.18 9.64 14.99
CA ALA A 50 -3.28 8.62 15.50
C ALA A 50 -2.07 8.37 14.58
N LEU A 51 -2.23 8.59 13.27
CA LEU A 51 -1.16 8.57 12.29
C LEU A 51 -0.25 9.82 12.35
N GLY A 52 -0.62 10.83 13.14
CA GLY A 52 0.14 12.08 13.26
C GLY A 52 -0.15 13.10 12.15
N VAL A 53 -1.26 12.94 11.43
CA VAL A 53 -1.71 13.92 10.43
C VAL A 53 -2.07 15.24 11.13
N ASP A 54 -1.61 16.36 10.57
CA ASP A 54 -1.85 17.69 11.13
C ASP A 54 -3.35 17.97 11.31
N GLN A 55 -3.72 18.58 12.44
CA GLN A 55 -5.12 18.78 12.81
C GLN A 55 -5.88 19.64 11.80
N ALA A 56 -5.23 20.62 11.16
CA ALA A 56 -5.87 21.44 10.13
C ALA A 56 -6.16 20.59 8.89
N LEU A 57 -5.26 19.69 8.50
CA LEU A 57 -5.50 18.73 7.42
C LEU A 57 -6.62 17.75 7.79
N VAL A 58 -6.63 17.19 9.01
CA VAL A 58 -7.73 16.34 9.49
C VAL A 58 -9.08 17.05 9.38
N THR A 59 -9.15 18.32 9.79
CA THR A 59 -10.37 19.14 9.65
C THR A 59 -10.77 19.32 8.18
N THR A 60 -9.82 19.56 7.29
CA THR A 60 -10.07 19.66 5.84
C THR A 60 -10.60 18.34 5.25
N LEU A 61 -10.10 17.18 5.72
CA LEU A 61 -10.50 15.86 5.22
C LEU A 61 -11.82 15.35 5.82
N THR A 62 -12.19 15.83 7.01
CA THR A 62 -13.36 15.37 7.79
C THR A 62 -14.66 15.25 6.97
N PRO A 63 -15.04 16.20 6.10
CA PRO A 63 -16.28 16.11 5.34
C PRO A 63 -16.35 14.94 4.33
N TYR A 64 -15.22 14.32 4.02
CA TYR A 64 -15.10 13.27 3.00
C TYR A 64 -14.85 11.88 3.61
N LEU A 65 -14.65 11.80 4.93
CA LEU A 65 -14.46 10.54 5.64
C LEU A 65 -15.74 9.70 5.60
N HIS A 66 -15.59 8.38 5.57
CA HIS A 66 -16.70 7.41 5.57
C HIS A 66 -17.64 7.47 4.35
N LEU A 67 -17.41 8.38 3.40
CA LEU A 67 -18.17 8.44 2.18
C LEU A 67 -17.63 7.41 1.19
N THR A 68 -18.53 6.62 0.62
CA THR A 68 -18.23 5.61 -0.40
C THR A 68 -19.20 5.72 -1.57
N GLY A 69 -18.84 5.13 -2.71
CA GLY A 69 -19.75 4.99 -3.84
C GLY A 69 -20.25 6.33 -4.37
N GLN A 70 -21.55 6.41 -4.64
CA GLN A 70 -22.17 7.62 -5.19
C GLN A 70 -22.12 8.81 -4.22
N ASP A 71 -22.14 8.57 -2.91
CA ASP A 71 -22.11 9.66 -1.91
C ASP A 71 -20.74 10.35 -1.90
N ALA A 72 -19.66 9.56 -2.01
CA ALA A 72 -18.30 10.09 -2.20
C ALA A 72 -18.20 10.94 -3.48
N LEU A 73 -18.74 10.42 -4.59
CA LEU A 73 -18.70 11.11 -5.88
C LEU A 73 -19.47 12.44 -5.81
N ASN A 74 -20.67 12.43 -5.22
CA ASN A 74 -21.48 13.62 -5.02
C ASN A 74 -20.77 14.64 -4.13
N ALA A 75 -20.10 14.20 -3.06
CA ALA A 75 -19.39 15.09 -2.16
C ALA A 75 -18.25 15.86 -2.87
N VAL A 76 -17.43 15.15 -3.65
CA VAL A 76 -16.34 15.77 -4.43
C VAL A 76 -16.88 16.70 -5.53
N GLN A 77 -17.98 16.33 -6.18
CA GLN A 77 -18.59 17.17 -7.23
C GLN A 77 -19.20 18.45 -6.67
N ASN A 78 -19.85 18.38 -5.50
CA ASN A 78 -20.52 19.52 -4.88
C ASN A 78 -19.55 20.42 -4.09
N ASN A 79 -18.51 19.82 -3.52
CA ASN A 79 -17.48 20.51 -2.76
C ASN A 79 -16.12 19.89 -3.14
N PRO A 80 -15.44 20.43 -4.16
CA PRO A 80 -14.12 19.93 -4.54
C PRO A 80 -13.12 20.09 -3.39
N LEU A 81 -12.38 19.01 -3.09
CA LEU A 81 -11.27 19.02 -2.14
C LEU A 81 -9.96 19.18 -2.88
N HIS A 82 -9.20 20.21 -2.51
CA HIS A 82 -7.81 20.41 -2.93
C HIS A 82 -6.91 20.48 -1.69
N ILE A 83 -5.80 19.76 -1.69
CA ILE A 83 -4.75 19.83 -0.67
C ILE A 83 -3.44 20.30 -1.29
N THR A 84 -2.58 20.92 -0.49
CA THR A 84 -1.24 21.30 -0.95
C THR A 84 -0.33 20.08 -1.09
N GLU A 85 0.72 20.18 -1.89
CA GLU A 85 1.76 19.13 -2.02
C GLU A 85 2.33 18.75 -0.64
N ALA A 86 2.65 19.72 0.20
CA ALA A 86 3.13 19.45 1.56
C ALA A 86 2.11 18.69 2.44
N GLN A 87 0.81 18.92 2.24
CA GLN A 87 -0.24 18.17 2.92
C GLN A 87 -0.38 16.75 2.38
N ALA A 88 -0.27 16.58 1.06
CA ALA A 88 -0.28 15.28 0.41
C ALA A 88 0.94 14.44 0.84
N ASP A 89 2.13 15.03 0.84
CA ASP A 89 3.35 14.39 1.34
C ASP A 89 3.24 13.98 2.80
N ALA A 90 2.68 14.85 3.66
CA ALA A 90 2.48 14.52 5.06
C ALA A 90 1.51 13.34 5.22
N LEU A 91 0.44 13.28 4.42
CA LEU A 91 -0.53 12.21 4.44
C LEU A 91 0.06 10.88 3.93
N ASP A 92 0.75 10.90 2.78
CA ASP A 92 1.45 9.74 2.22
C ASP A 92 2.51 9.22 3.21
N ASN A 93 3.31 10.15 3.75
CA ASN A 93 4.09 10.09 4.99
C ASN A 93 3.51 9.14 6.04
N ALA A 94 2.40 9.60 6.59
CA ALA A 94 1.76 9.01 7.75
C ALA A 94 1.18 7.61 7.42
N VAL A 95 0.50 7.48 6.28
CA VAL A 95 -0.13 6.22 5.85
C VAL A 95 0.93 5.16 5.53
N ARG A 96 1.93 5.47 4.69
CA ARG A 96 2.99 4.52 4.32
C ARG A 96 3.78 4.06 5.55
N SER A 97 4.09 4.98 6.48
CA SER A 97 4.80 4.63 7.72
C SER A 97 4.00 3.65 8.57
N ASN A 98 2.69 3.84 8.69
CA ASN A 98 1.84 2.94 9.45
C ASN A 98 1.68 1.57 8.78
N ILE A 99 1.52 1.53 7.46
CA ILE A 99 1.46 0.27 6.71
C ILE A 99 2.76 -0.51 6.90
N LEU A 100 3.91 0.17 6.72
CA LEU A 100 5.22 -0.45 6.88
C LEU A 100 5.44 -0.98 8.29
N ASN A 101 5.16 -0.18 9.31
CA ASN A 101 5.30 -0.60 10.71
C ASN A 101 4.41 -1.81 11.02
N THR A 102 3.17 -1.81 10.52
CA THR A 102 2.24 -2.93 10.73
C THR A 102 2.72 -4.19 10.03
N VAL A 103 3.15 -4.11 8.75
CA VAL A 103 3.63 -5.31 8.02
C VAL A 103 4.93 -5.85 8.61
N VAL A 104 5.85 -4.97 9.05
CA VAL A 104 7.08 -5.36 9.76
C VAL A 104 6.75 -6.15 11.02
N ASN A 105 5.84 -5.64 11.86
CA ASN A 105 5.43 -6.31 13.09
C ASN A 105 4.75 -7.66 12.79
N SER A 106 3.83 -7.68 11.82
CA SER A 106 3.17 -8.91 11.40
C SER A 106 4.15 -9.95 10.87
N TYR A 107 5.15 -9.52 10.11
CA TYR A 107 6.19 -10.38 9.53
C TYR A 107 7.04 -11.00 10.64
N ASN A 108 7.59 -10.18 11.54
CA ASN A 108 8.43 -10.64 12.66
C ASN A 108 7.68 -11.60 13.61
N ASN A 109 6.36 -11.46 13.71
CA ASN A 109 5.52 -12.38 14.50
C ASN A 109 5.18 -13.68 13.76
N SER A 110 5.34 -13.72 12.43
CA SER A 110 4.94 -14.86 11.58
C SER A 110 6.12 -15.65 11.03
N SER A 111 7.32 -15.06 11.00
CA SER A 111 8.53 -15.69 10.48
C SER A 111 9.42 -16.20 11.60
N ASP A 112 9.80 -17.48 11.52
CA ASP A 112 10.67 -18.13 12.51
C ASP A 112 12.16 -18.14 12.10
N TYR A 113 12.50 -17.62 10.92
CA TYR A 113 13.86 -17.75 10.36
C TYR A 113 14.60 -16.42 10.15
N ALA A 114 13.91 -15.28 10.11
CA ALA A 114 14.52 -13.96 10.03
C ALA A 114 13.50 -12.88 10.42
N ASP A 115 13.98 -11.78 11.00
CA ASP A 115 13.18 -10.55 11.10
C ASP A 115 13.13 -9.84 9.74
N PHE A 116 12.09 -9.02 9.52
CA PHE A 116 11.85 -8.29 8.27
C PHE A 116 13.08 -7.48 7.82
N TYR A 117 13.70 -6.74 8.74
CA TYR A 117 14.87 -5.90 8.40
C TYR A 117 16.18 -6.69 8.22
N GLN A 118 16.18 -8.00 8.50
CA GLN A 118 17.29 -8.89 8.17
C GLN A 118 17.17 -9.48 6.76
N LEU A 119 16.01 -9.32 6.11
CA LEU A 119 15.84 -9.75 4.73
C LEU A 119 16.67 -8.89 3.78
N PRO A 120 17.04 -9.41 2.60
CA PRO A 120 17.64 -8.62 1.54
C PRO A 120 16.76 -7.45 1.09
N GLY A 121 17.40 -6.42 0.53
CA GLY A 121 16.75 -5.16 0.19
C GLY A 121 15.62 -5.31 -0.83
N GLY A 122 15.76 -6.19 -1.83
CA GLY A 122 14.73 -6.44 -2.84
C GLY A 122 13.52 -7.15 -2.23
N VAL A 123 13.73 -8.15 -1.37
CA VAL A 123 12.66 -8.82 -0.61
C VAL A 123 11.89 -7.84 0.28
N GLN A 124 12.58 -7.01 1.08
CA GLN A 124 11.92 -5.99 1.91
C GLN A 124 11.03 -5.07 1.05
N THR A 125 11.55 -4.65 -0.10
CA THR A 125 10.87 -3.72 -1.01
C THR A 125 9.65 -4.36 -1.67
N ALA A 126 9.75 -5.61 -2.11
CA ALA A 126 8.63 -6.33 -2.70
C ALA A 126 7.49 -6.51 -1.68
N ILE A 127 7.78 -6.94 -0.45
CA ILE A 127 6.76 -7.11 0.60
C ILE A 127 6.10 -5.77 0.94
N ALA A 128 6.89 -4.71 1.13
CA ALA A 128 6.35 -3.37 1.40
C ALA A 128 5.49 -2.84 0.25
N SER A 129 5.91 -3.04 -1.00
CA SER A 129 5.15 -2.62 -2.18
C SER A 129 3.80 -3.32 -2.28
N VAL A 130 3.73 -4.63 -2.05
CA VAL A 130 2.46 -5.38 -2.01
C VAL A 130 1.59 -4.86 -0.87
N ALA A 131 2.16 -4.59 0.31
CA ALA A 131 1.44 -4.02 1.46
C ALA A 131 0.89 -2.62 1.20
N TYR A 132 1.58 -1.76 0.46
CA TYR A 132 1.06 -0.44 0.09
C TYR A 132 -0.17 -0.52 -0.81
N GLN A 133 -0.29 -1.57 -1.62
CA GLN A 133 -1.43 -1.75 -2.51
C GLN A 133 -2.61 -2.49 -1.87
N TYR A 134 -2.33 -3.51 -1.05
CA TYR A 134 -3.34 -4.37 -0.44
C TYR A 134 -3.62 -4.06 1.04
N GLY A 135 -2.94 -3.06 1.59
CA GLY A 135 -2.93 -2.77 3.01
C GLY A 135 -2.00 -3.70 3.80
N PRO A 136 -1.82 -3.45 5.11
CA PRO A 136 -0.86 -4.17 5.93
C PRO A 136 -1.30 -5.59 6.30
N GLY A 137 -2.57 -5.95 6.04
CA GLY A 137 -3.18 -7.24 6.36
C GLY A 137 -2.90 -8.34 5.32
N LEU A 138 -1.64 -8.51 4.91
CA LEU A 138 -1.26 -9.42 3.80
C LEU A 138 -1.66 -10.89 4.05
N ALA A 139 -1.70 -11.35 5.30
CA ALA A 139 -2.14 -12.71 5.64
C ALA A 139 -3.58 -13.01 5.17
N THR A 140 -4.43 -11.98 5.09
CA THR A 140 -5.82 -12.11 4.62
C THR A 140 -5.94 -11.67 3.17
N ALA A 141 -5.31 -10.56 2.80
CA ALA A 141 -5.43 -10.00 1.46
C ALA A 141 -4.73 -10.84 0.39
N THR A 142 -3.57 -11.41 0.72
CA THR A 142 -2.68 -12.12 -0.21
C THR A 142 -2.09 -13.38 0.46
N PRO A 143 -2.93 -14.35 0.89
CA PRO A 143 -2.53 -15.41 1.83
C PRO A 143 -1.40 -16.30 1.30
N ASN A 144 -1.40 -16.60 0.00
CA ASN A 144 -0.34 -17.40 -0.64
C ASN A 144 1.00 -16.67 -0.58
N PHE A 145 1.02 -15.40 -1.02
CA PHE A 145 2.22 -14.57 -1.01
C PHE A 145 2.76 -14.41 0.41
N TRP A 146 1.87 -14.10 1.36
CA TRP A 146 2.25 -13.95 2.76
C TRP A 146 2.89 -15.22 3.31
N THR A 147 2.24 -16.37 3.12
CA THR A 147 2.77 -17.66 3.59
C THR A 147 4.15 -17.92 3.01
N GLN A 148 4.35 -17.71 1.71
CA GLN A 148 5.63 -17.95 1.04
C GLN A 148 6.74 -17.07 1.62
N VAL A 149 6.50 -15.76 1.76
CA VAL A 149 7.51 -14.84 2.28
C VAL A 149 7.77 -15.02 3.78
N THR A 150 6.80 -15.47 4.59
CA THR A 150 7.05 -15.72 6.02
C THR A 150 7.61 -17.10 6.32
N THR A 151 7.67 -18.00 5.33
CA THR A 151 8.24 -19.36 5.46
C THR A 151 9.48 -19.62 4.61
N GLY A 152 9.95 -18.62 3.85
CA GLY A 152 11.23 -18.69 3.11
C GLY A 152 11.12 -19.35 1.73
N HIS A 153 9.90 -19.58 1.23
CA HIS A 153 9.66 -20.16 -0.09
C HIS A 153 9.79 -19.09 -1.18
N TRP A 154 11.00 -18.55 -1.36
CA TRP A 154 11.24 -17.38 -2.20
C TRP A 154 10.94 -17.61 -3.68
N GLN A 155 11.27 -18.79 -4.20
CA GLN A 155 11.00 -19.11 -5.61
C GLN A 155 9.49 -19.24 -5.87
N ASP A 156 8.73 -19.72 -4.87
CA ASP A 156 7.28 -19.77 -4.93
C ASP A 156 6.67 -18.37 -4.85
N ALA A 157 7.25 -17.48 -4.03
CA ALA A 157 6.86 -16.07 -3.97
C ALA A 157 7.07 -15.36 -5.32
N VAL A 158 8.21 -15.61 -5.99
CA VAL A 158 8.47 -15.09 -7.35
C VAL A 158 7.44 -15.62 -8.34
N THR A 159 7.19 -16.93 -8.33
CA THR A 159 6.23 -17.56 -9.24
C THR A 159 4.82 -17.01 -9.02
N ASN A 160 4.42 -16.84 -7.77
CA ASN A 160 3.13 -16.28 -7.39
C ASN A 160 3.01 -14.81 -7.80
N LEU A 161 4.05 -13.98 -7.62
CA LEU A 161 4.01 -12.60 -8.10
C LEU A 161 3.87 -12.53 -9.64
N ASN A 162 4.56 -13.38 -10.39
CA ASN A 162 4.40 -13.40 -11.86
C ASN A 162 3.03 -13.92 -12.35
N ASP A 163 2.23 -14.52 -11.48
CA ASP A 163 0.89 -15.04 -11.79
C ASP A 163 -0.11 -14.68 -10.66
N PHE A 164 -0.07 -13.42 -10.23
CA PHE A 164 -0.76 -12.98 -9.01
C PHE A 164 -2.28 -12.91 -9.17
N GLY A 165 -2.76 -12.74 -10.40
CA GLY A 165 -4.18 -12.69 -10.75
C GLY A 165 -4.86 -11.35 -10.44
N ASP A 166 -4.10 -10.28 -10.21
CA ASP A 166 -4.62 -8.92 -10.08
C ASP A 166 -4.56 -8.15 -11.42
N ALA A 167 -4.98 -6.88 -11.42
CA ALA A 167 -4.94 -6.04 -12.61
C ALA A 167 -3.58 -5.35 -12.83
N TYR A 168 -2.56 -5.71 -12.05
CA TYR A 168 -1.29 -5.00 -11.90
C TYR A 168 -0.07 -5.85 -12.27
N ASP A 169 -0.21 -6.76 -13.23
CA ASP A 169 0.82 -7.71 -13.68
C ASP A 169 2.22 -7.08 -13.81
N THR A 170 2.33 -5.94 -14.50
CA THR A 170 3.64 -5.27 -14.69
C THR A 170 4.28 -4.81 -13.38
N ARG A 171 3.49 -4.42 -12.38
CA ARG A 171 4.01 -4.08 -11.04
C ARG A 171 4.46 -5.34 -10.31
N ARG A 172 3.67 -6.41 -10.38
CA ARG A 172 4.00 -7.70 -9.76
C ARG A 172 5.27 -8.32 -10.35
N ASP A 173 5.44 -8.29 -11.67
CA ASP A 173 6.67 -8.75 -12.35
C ASP A 173 7.91 -8.01 -11.84
N ARG A 174 7.79 -6.70 -11.64
CA ARG A 174 8.88 -5.86 -11.13
C ARG A 174 9.24 -6.18 -9.67
N GLU A 175 8.24 -6.50 -8.84
CA GLU A 175 8.47 -6.96 -7.47
C GLU A 175 9.06 -8.37 -7.42
N ALA A 176 8.61 -9.26 -8.30
CA ALA A 176 9.16 -10.60 -8.46
C ALA A 176 10.64 -10.54 -8.86
N ALA A 177 11.00 -9.62 -9.76
CA ALA A 177 12.38 -9.41 -10.20
C ALA A 177 13.31 -8.98 -9.06
N LEU A 178 12.82 -8.18 -8.10
CA LEU A 178 13.59 -7.80 -6.90
C LEU A 178 13.93 -9.03 -6.04
N ILE A 179 12.93 -9.89 -5.78
CA ILE A 179 13.14 -11.13 -5.01
C ILE A 179 14.09 -12.06 -5.79
N GLN A 180 13.87 -12.23 -7.10
CA GLN A 180 14.71 -13.10 -7.95
C GLN A 180 16.17 -12.63 -8.00
N GLN A 181 16.41 -11.32 -7.97
CA GLN A 181 17.76 -10.77 -7.88
C GLN A 181 18.44 -11.16 -6.56
N ASP A 182 17.74 -11.05 -5.43
CA ASP A 182 18.27 -11.45 -4.12
C ASP A 182 18.51 -12.96 -4.01
N ILE A 183 17.65 -13.79 -4.63
CA ILE A 183 17.86 -15.23 -4.78
C ILE A 183 19.15 -15.50 -5.58
N THR A 184 19.30 -14.84 -6.73
CA THR A 184 20.46 -15.03 -7.62
C THR A 184 21.77 -14.63 -6.94
N ASN A 185 21.72 -13.61 -6.09
CA ASN A 185 22.84 -13.17 -5.26
C ASN A 185 23.12 -14.07 -4.05
N GLY A 186 22.32 -15.13 -3.83
CA GLY A 186 22.45 -16.03 -2.68
C GLY A 186 22.21 -15.34 -1.34
N SER A 187 21.46 -14.24 -1.33
CA SER A 187 21.31 -13.36 -0.16
C SER A 187 20.08 -13.70 0.68
N VAL A 188 19.14 -14.47 0.15
CA VAL A 188 17.88 -14.80 0.84
C VAL A 188 18.09 -15.85 1.96
N PRO A 189 17.54 -15.62 3.17
CA PRO A 189 17.63 -16.58 4.28
C PRO A 189 16.59 -17.70 4.16
N GLY A 190 16.79 -18.83 4.84
CA GLY A 190 15.75 -19.86 4.99
C GLY A 190 15.53 -20.79 3.79
N GLY A 191 16.49 -20.90 2.86
CA GLY A 191 16.38 -21.78 1.69
C GLY A 191 16.43 -23.28 2.03
N GLY A 192 15.26 -23.92 2.06
CA GLY A 192 15.04 -25.35 1.94
C GLY A 192 14.15 -25.64 0.75
#